data_AF-A0A5R8XZF4-F1
#
_entry.id   AF-A0A5R8XZF4-F1
#
_cell.length_a   1.000
_cell.length_b   1.000
_cell.length_c   1.000
_cell.angle_alpha   90.00
_cell.angle_beta   90.00
_cell.angle_gamma   90.00
#
_symmetry.space_group_name_H-M   'P 1'
#
loop_
_entity.id
_entity.type
_entity.pdbx_description
1 polymer ?
#
loop_
_entity_poly.entity_id
_entity_poly.type
_entity_poly.pdbx_seq_one_letter_code
_entity_poly.pdbx_strand_id
1 'polypeptide(L)'
;MAVKFISHVDEKNPGDWFIELTDTLGEKTVTCNDLEEYKKNIEIMGEDYANDIEVVWTKSKTLSPVSYQDLNDKMAVLQKEYEEEINKINGQQDDTGFNPNA
;
A
#
# COMPACT_ATOMS: atom_id res chain seq x y z
N MET A 1 10.07 15.44 -7.45
CA MET A 1 10.75 14.14 -7.62
C MET A 1 10.06 13.26 -6.62
N ALA A 2 9.36 12.22 -7.09
CA ALA A 2 8.62 11.35 -6.19
C ALA A 2 9.60 10.67 -5.22
N VAL A 3 9.25 10.64 -3.95
CA VAL A 3 10.07 10.01 -2.93
C VAL A 3 9.87 8.52 -2.99
N LYS A 4 10.96 7.75 -3.01
CA LYS A 4 10.87 6.29 -3.06
C LYS A 4 10.77 5.69 -1.67
N PHE A 5 9.72 4.92 -1.47
CA PHE A 5 9.45 4.18 -0.25
C PHE A 5 9.60 2.70 -0.58
N ILE A 6 10.46 1.99 0.14
CA ILE A 6 10.69 0.58 -0.07
C ILE A 6 9.88 -0.19 0.97
N SER A 7 8.90 -0.96 0.52
CA SER A 7 8.11 -1.86 1.37
C SER A 7 8.69 -3.26 1.23
N HIS A 8 9.48 -3.70 2.21
CA HIS A 8 10.07 -5.02 2.25
C HIS A 8 9.25 -5.96 3.11
N VAL A 9 8.67 -6.98 2.49
CA VAL A 9 7.94 -8.04 3.18
C VAL A 9 8.92 -9.12 3.63
N ASP A 10 9.01 -9.35 4.93
CA ASP A 10 9.80 -10.43 5.50
C ASP A 10 9.00 -11.25 6.53
N GLU A 11 9.55 -12.38 6.92
CA GLU A 11 8.95 -13.32 7.87
C GLU A 11 9.83 -13.43 9.10
N LYS A 12 9.26 -13.17 10.28
CA LYS A 12 9.96 -13.36 11.55
C LYS A 12 9.84 -14.80 12.04
N ASN A 13 8.64 -15.38 11.90
CA ASN A 13 8.35 -16.76 12.20
C ASN A 13 7.37 -17.32 11.16
N PRO A 14 7.28 -18.65 10.96
CA PRO A 14 6.31 -19.23 10.03
C PRO A 14 4.88 -18.79 10.35
N GLY A 15 4.25 -18.01 9.47
CA GLY A 15 2.92 -17.41 9.66
C GLY A 15 2.91 -16.01 10.30
N ASP A 16 4.06 -15.49 10.71
CA ASP A 16 4.24 -14.17 11.35
C ASP A 16 5.14 -13.30 10.46
N TRP A 17 4.51 -12.67 9.48
CA TRP A 17 5.14 -11.78 8.51
C TRP A 17 4.97 -10.32 8.91
N PHE A 18 5.90 -9.48 8.45
CA PHE A 18 5.88 -8.04 8.68
C PHE A 18 6.32 -7.30 7.42
N ILE A 19 5.94 -6.03 7.34
CA ILE A 19 6.30 -5.12 6.25
C ILE A 19 7.22 -4.06 6.83
N GLU A 20 8.46 -4.05 6.37
CA GLU A 20 9.40 -3.00 6.68
C GLU A 20 9.32 -1.89 5.62
N LEU A 21 8.79 -0.73 6.01
CA LEU A 21 8.69 0.45 5.17
C LEU A 21 9.90 1.34 5.40
N THR A 22 10.72 1.51 4.36
CA THR A 22 11.92 2.35 4.40
C THR A 22 11.76 3.56 3.48
N ASP A 23 11.84 4.75 4.06
CA ASP A 23 11.94 6.01 3.33
C ASP A 23 13.39 6.23 2.89
N THR A 24 13.60 6.25 1.57
CA THR A 24 14.93 6.44 0.98
C THR A 24 15.43 7.88 1.03
N LEU A 25 14.56 8.84 1.33
CA LEU A 25 14.90 10.26 1.39
C LEU A 25 15.06 10.74 2.84
N GLY A 26 14.18 10.29 3.75
CA GLY A 26 14.22 10.61 5.17
C GLY A 26 15.08 9.68 6.03
N GLU A 27 15.68 8.62 5.44
CA GLU A 27 16.44 7.57 6.13
C GLU A 27 15.68 6.96 7.33
N LYS A 28 14.35 6.88 7.22
CA LYS A 28 13.47 6.38 8.27
C LYS A 28 12.93 5.02 7.87
N THR A 29 13.11 4.04 8.75
CA THR A 29 12.57 2.68 8.58
C THR A 29 11.56 2.39 9.68
N VAL A 30 10.38 1.92 9.30
CA VAL A 30 9.31 1.53 10.21
C VAL A 30 8.85 0.11 9.89
N THR A 31 8.79 -0.73 10.93
CA THR A 31 8.30 -2.10 10.80
C THR A 31 6.82 -2.13 11.14
N CYS A 32 5.99 -2.58 10.20
CA CYS A 32 4.55 -2.70 10.32
C CYS A 32 4.19 -4.18 10.38
N ASN A 33 3.48 -4.61 11.41
CA ASN A 33 3.07 -6.02 11.54
C ASN A 33 1.75 -6.29 10.81
N ASP A 34 0.99 -5.22 10.54
CA ASP A 34 -0.31 -5.29 9.88
C ASP A 34 -0.48 -4.21 8.81
N LEU A 35 -1.43 -4.44 7.91
CA LEU A 35 -1.78 -3.51 6.84
C LEU A 35 -2.32 -2.17 7.36
N GLU A 36 -3.02 -2.17 8.49
CA GLU A 36 -3.52 -0.93 9.11
C GLU A 36 -2.38 -0.03 9.60
N GLU A 37 -1.36 -0.63 10.24
CA GLU A 37 -0.15 0.11 10.64
C GLU A 37 0.59 0.62 9.42
N TYR A 38 0.70 -0.21 8.38
CA TYR A 38 1.31 0.17 7.12
C TYR A 38 0.62 1.36 6.47
N LYS A 39 -0.72 1.34 6.35
CA LYS A 39 -1.51 2.43 5.75
C LYS A 39 -1.31 3.74 6.52
N LYS A 40 -1.39 3.70 7.85
CA LYS A 40 -1.15 4.89 8.70
C LYS A 40 0.26 5.43 8.56
N ASN A 41 1.27 4.56 8.59
CA ASN A 41 2.66 4.99 8.45
C ASN A 41 2.95 5.57 7.07
N ILE A 42 2.42 4.97 5.99
CA ILE A 42 2.54 5.52 4.64
C ILE A 42 1.89 6.91 4.54
N GLU A 43 0.71 7.09 5.13
CA GLU A 43 0.00 8.37 5.06
C GLU A 43 0.75 9.46 5.83
N ILE A 44 1.17 9.17 7.06
CA ILE A 44 1.96 10.09 7.90
C ILE A 44 3.27 10.47 7.22
N MET A 45 3.98 9.49 6.67
CA MET A 45 5.26 9.74 6.00
C MET A 45 5.08 10.36 4.61
N GLY A 46 3.96 10.08 3.94
CA GLY A 46 3.60 10.63 2.64
C GLY A 46 3.11 12.07 2.73
N GLU A 47 2.49 12.48 3.83
CA GLU A 47 2.07 13.86 4.08
C GLU A 47 3.25 14.84 4.01
N ASP A 48 4.41 14.48 4.57
CA ASP A 48 5.64 15.26 4.48
C ASP A 48 6.11 15.49 3.02
N TYR A 49 5.68 14.62 2.10
CA TYR A 49 6.02 14.66 0.68
C TYR A 49 4.82 15.01 -0.21
N ALA A 50 3.78 15.64 0.34
CA ALA A 50 2.56 16.04 -0.38
C ALA A 50 1.87 14.88 -1.12
N ASN A 51 2.01 13.66 -0.60
CA ASN A 51 1.55 12.41 -1.21
C ASN A 51 2.18 12.09 -2.58
N ASP A 52 3.27 12.75 -2.97
CA ASP A 52 4.07 12.44 -4.16
C ASP A 52 5.12 11.36 -3.82
N ILE A 53 4.62 10.17 -3.44
CA ILE A 53 5.46 9.03 -3.05
C ILE A 53 5.30 7.86 -4.03
N GLU A 54 6.40 7.15 -4.28
CA GLU A 54 6.45 5.94 -5.07
C GLU A 54 6.80 4.75 -4.17
N VAL A 55 5.86 3.83 -4.01
CA VAL A 55 6.00 2.67 -3.13
C VAL A 55 6.48 1.47 -3.94
N VAL A 56 7.67 0.98 -3.62
CA VAL A 56 8.29 -0.19 -4.25
C VAL A 56 8.15 -1.39 -3.32
N TRP A 57 7.36 -2.37 -3.74
CA TRP A 57 7.18 -3.61 -3.01
C TRP A 57 8.29 -4.61 -3.31
N THR A 58 8.93 -5.11 -2.27
CA THR A 58 9.93 -6.17 -2.32
C THR A 58 9.58 -7.26 -1.32
N LYS A 59 10.00 -8.48 -1.58
CA LYS A 59 9.71 -9.62 -0.70
C LYS A 59 10.93 -10.47 -0.48
N SER A 60 11.03 -11.04 0.71
CA SER A 60 12.05 -12.02 1.06
C SER A 60 11.82 -13.34 0.30
N LYS A 61 12.92 -14.01 -0.08
CA LYS A 61 12.86 -15.30 -0.80
C LYS A 61 12.60 -16.48 0.13
N THR A 62 12.66 -16.27 1.44
CA THR A 62 12.53 -17.30 2.47
C THR A 62 11.12 -17.37 3.07
N LEU A 63 10.16 -16.62 2.53
CA LEU A 63 8.77 -16.64 2.99
C LEU A 63 8.20 -18.05 2.92
N SER A 64 7.67 -18.53 4.05
CA SER A 64 6.98 -19.82 4.12
C SER A 64 5.70 -19.78 3.27
N PRO A 65 5.27 -20.92 2.68
CA PRO A 65 4.03 -20.98 1.90
C PRO A 65 2.79 -20.50 2.67
N VAL A 66 2.77 -20.72 4.00
CA VAL A 66 1.70 -20.27 4.89
C VAL A 66 1.64 -18.74 4.94
N SER A 67 2.77 -18.08 5.17
CA SER A 67 2.89 -16.63 5.20
C SER A 67 2.62 -16.02 3.83
N TYR A 68 3.04 -16.68 2.75
CA TYR A 68 2.75 -16.23 1.39
C TYR A 68 1.25 -16.21 1.11
N GLN A 69 0.53 -17.25 1.55
CA GLN A 69 -0.90 -17.36 1.32
C GLN A 69 -1.67 -16.28 2.11
N ASP A 70 -1.34 -16.11 3.39
CA ASP A 70 -1.93 -15.05 4.23
C ASP A 70 -1.63 -13.65 3.68
N LEU A 71 -0.39 -13.40 3.26
CA LEU A 71 0.00 -12.14 2.63
C LEU A 71 -0.77 -11.88 1.33
N ASN A 72 -0.96 -12.91 0.49
CA ASN A 72 -1.73 -12.77 -0.74
C ASN A 72 -3.20 -12.40 -0.45
N ASP A 73 -3.80 -13.06 0.56
CA ASP A 73 -5.16 -12.75 0.99
C ASP A 73 -5.26 -11.31 1.52
N LYS A 74 -4.33 -10.91 2.39
CA LYS A 74 -4.27 -9.53 2.91
C LYS A 74 -4.04 -8.49 1.79
N MET A 75 -3.13 -8.76 0.85
CA MET A 75 -2.86 -7.88 -0.30
C MET A 75 -4.07 -7.77 -1.24
N ALA A 76 -4.80 -8.86 -1.45
CA ALA A 76 -6.03 -8.84 -2.24
C ALA A 76 -7.12 -7.98 -1.58
N VAL A 77 -7.25 -8.06 -0.26
CA VAL A 77 -8.15 -7.18 0.52
C VAL A 77 -7.71 -5.73 0.38
N LEU A 78 -6.42 -5.43 0.60
CA LEU A 78 -5.87 -4.08 0.50
C LEU A 78 -6.10 -3.47 -0.89
N GLN A 79 -5.80 -4.23 -1.95
CA GLN A 79 -5.98 -3.77 -3.32
C GLN A 79 -7.45 -3.45 -3.60
N LYS A 80 -8.37 -4.31 -3.13
CA LYS A 80 -9.81 -4.07 -3.28
C LYS A 80 -10.25 -2.81 -2.54
N GLU A 81 -9.78 -2.58 -1.31
CA GLU A 81 -10.09 -1.37 -0.54
C GLU A 81 -9.60 -0.10 -1.25
N TYR A 82 -8.34 -0.09 -1.71
CA TYR A 82 -7.82 1.04 -2.49
C TYR A 82 -8.57 1.26 -3.79
N GLU A 83 -8.97 0.18 -4.49
CA GLU A 83 -9.75 0.29 -5.72
C GLU A 83 -11.14 0.88 -5.45
N GLU A 84 -11.79 0.49 -4.33
CA GLU A 84 -13.05 1.09 -3.90
C GLU A 84 -12.89 2.55 -3.47
N GLU A 85 -11.80 2.93 -2.79
CA GLU A 85 -11.51 4.31 -2.42
C GLU A 85 -11.21 5.18 -3.65
N ILE A 86 -10.39 4.69 -4.58
CA ILE A 86 -10.11 5.36 -5.87
C ILE A 86 -11.40 5.47 -6.68
N ASN A 87 -12.25 4.45 -6.71
CA ASN A 87 -13.53 4.49 -7.42
C ASN A 87 -14.53 5.43 -6.74
N LYS A 88 -14.50 5.60 -5.42
CA LYS A 88 -15.30 6.63 -4.72
C LYS A 88 -14.82 8.05 -5.03
N ILE A 89 -13.50 8.25 -5.15
CA ILE A 89 -12.91 9.54 -5.51
C ILE A 89 -13.17 9.87 -7.00
N ASN A 90 -12.97 8.90 -7.89
CA ASN A 90 -13.23 9.06 -9.34
C ASN A 90 -14.73 9.00 -9.68
N GLY A 91 -15.56 8.43 -8.80
CA GLY A 91 -17.02 8.35 -8.94
C GLY A 91 -17.78 9.66 -8.71
N GLN A 92 -17.07 10.79 -8.54
CA GLN A 92 -17.65 12.14 -8.60
C GLN A 92 -17.27 12.90 -9.89
N GLN A 93 -16.85 12.18 -10.96
CA GLN A 93 -16.79 12.71 -12.32
C GLN A 93 -17.42 11.73 -13.32
N ASP A 94 -18.71 11.42 -13.17
CA ASP A 94 -19.56 11.07 -14.31
C ASP A 94 -21.01 11.53 -14.03
N ASP A 95 -21.23 12.85 -14.04
CA ASP A 95 -22.53 13.43 -14.41
C ASP A 95 -22.29 14.80 -15.05
N THR A 96 -21.54 14.80 -16.16
CA THR A 96 -21.68 15.88 -17.14
C THR A 96 -22.07 15.29 -18.48
N GLY A 97 -23.39 15.08 -18.61
CA GLY A 97 -24.14 15.35 -19.84
C GLY A 97 -23.72 14.62 -21.10
N PHE A 98 -24.37 13.48 -21.36
CA PHE A 98 -24.75 13.14 -22.73
C PHE A 98 -26.26 12.93 -22.78
N ASN A 99 -26.98 13.95 -23.26
CA ASN A 99 -28.35 13.81 -23.73
C ASN A 99 -28.30 13.54 -25.24
N PRO A 100 -28.51 12.29 -25.71
CA PRO A 100 -28.59 12.00 -27.14
C PRO A 100 -29.94 12.32 -27.79
N ASN A 101 -30.95 12.88 -27.10
CA ASN A 101 -32.28 13.09 -27.68
C ASN A 101 -32.99 14.39 -27.24
N ALA A 102 -32.41 15.56 -27.53
CA ALA A 102 -33.16 16.82 -27.66
C ALA A 102 -32.90 17.47 -29.01
#